data_AF-A0A0E3QN42-F1
#
_entry.id   AF-A0A0E3QN42-F1
#
_cell.length_a   1.000
_cell.length_b   1.000
_cell.length_c   1.000
_cell.angle_alpha   90.00
_cell.angle_beta   90.00
_cell.angle_gamma   90.00
#
_symmetry.space_group_name_H-M   'P 1'
#
loop_
_entity.id
_entity.type
_entity.pdbx_description
1 polymer ?
#
loop_
_entity_poly.entity_id
_entity_poly.type
_entity_poly.pdbx_seq_one_letter_code
_entity_poly.pdbx_strand_id
1 'polypeptide(L)'
;MINVDVEREVVAKVEKSILCKNYEDICYEIGKFIENITSDIYYDNTNSQPKNAKTAIDFLINKEIISRPLGFKLHVVRELRNVVVHNLPYKITLIDARASVDTLNQTIEWLHQGYLAQKWYLIVKRFDEAEKLLLSDYSNSDENQIHPKINNAIIIVYSALEEALSLKKINLSLQSNDCENIFSNVELLAKHGINVRSNSWEKLTSMRNRMVHGTNLGNVNTKIESLNFLLPDLRTVLKTLNPLDLEIEEISYAKVSIDVV
;
A
#
# COMPACT_ATOMS: atom_id res chain seq x y z
N MET A 1 -4.28 -10.64 -2.66
CA MET A 1 -3.40 -9.46 -2.95
C MET A 1 -3.84 -8.89 -4.29
N ILE A 2 -4.28 -7.64 -4.36
CA ILE A 2 -4.79 -7.08 -5.62
C ILE A 2 -3.65 -6.85 -6.56
N ASN A 3 -3.76 -7.46 -7.74
CA ASN A 3 -2.80 -7.26 -8.79
C ASN A 3 -3.04 -5.88 -9.40
N VAL A 4 -2.07 -4.97 -9.25
CA VAL A 4 -2.09 -3.61 -9.81
C VAL A 4 -2.31 -3.65 -11.33
N ASP A 5 -1.93 -4.74 -12.00
CA ASP A 5 -2.17 -4.92 -13.43
C ASP A 5 -3.67 -5.08 -13.76
N VAL A 6 -4.45 -5.70 -12.86
CA VAL A 6 -5.91 -5.87 -13.04
C VAL A 6 -6.63 -4.54 -12.90
N GLU A 7 -6.23 -3.70 -11.94
CA GLU A 7 -6.74 -2.33 -11.81
C GLU A 7 -6.46 -1.51 -13.07
N ARG A 8 -5.21 -1.51 -13.53
CA ARG A 8 -4.79 -0.77 -14.74
C ARG A 8 -5.55 -1.22 -15.98
N GLU A 9 -5.77 -2.52 -16.14
CA GLU A 9 -6.54 -3.07 -17.25
C GLU A 9 -7.99 -2.60 -17.22
N VAL A 10 -8.63 -2.61 -16.04
CA VAL A 10 -10.03 -2.16 -15.89
C VAL A 10 -10.14 -0.67 -16.14
N VAL A 11 -9.24 0.14 -15.57
CA VAL A 11 -9.20 1.59 -15.81
C VAL A 11 -9.08 1.89 -17.31
N ALA A 12 -8.14 1.25 -18.01
CA ALA A 12 -7.95 1.47 -19.44
C ALA A 12 -9.18 1.06 -20.28
N LYS A 13 -9.88 -0.02 -19.90
CA LYS A 13 -11.14 -0.40 -20.55
C LYS A 13 -12.22 0.65 -20.33
N VAL A 14 -12.42 1.08 -19.08
CA VAL A 14 -13.42 2.08 -18.72
C VAL A 14 -13.15 3.41 -19.44
N GLU A 15 -11.89 3.87 -19.49
CA GLU A 15 -11.50 5.06 -20.25
C GLU A 15 -11.88 4.95 -21.74
N LYS A 16 -11.61 3.80 -22.36
CA LYS A 16 -12.02 3.52 -23.73
C LYS A 16 -13.55 3.56 -23.89
N SER A 17 -14.30 2.97 -22.98
CA SER A 17 -15.78 2.96 -23.02
C SER A 17 -16.36 4.36 -22.82
N ILE A 18 -15.72 5.21 -22.01
CA ILE A 18 -16.06 6.63 -21.85
C ILE A 18 -15.87 7.40 -23.15
N LEU A 19 -14.73 7.22 -23.83
CA LEU A 19 -14.47 7.84 -25.13
C LEU A 19 -15.50 7.44 -26.19
N CYS A 20 -15.99 6.20 -26.13
CA CYS A 20 -17.04 5.69 -27.01
C CYS A 20 -18.47 6.02 -26.56
N LYS A 21 -18.66 6.71 -25.42
CA LYS A 21 -19.96 6.98 -24.78
C LYS A 21 -20.82 5.72 -24.57
N ASN A 22 -20.16 4.59 -24.32
CA ASN A 22 -20.83 3.30 -24.10
C ASN A 22 -21.10 3.07 -22.61
N TYR A 23 -22.23 3.57 -22.12
CA TYR A 23 -22.58 3.53 -20.70
C TYR A 23 -22.81 2.11 -20.17
N GLU A 24 -23.33 1.21 -21.00
CA GLU A 24 -23.53 -0.19 -20.63
C GLU A 24 -22.19 -0.88 -20.39
N ASP A 25 -21.22 -0.65 -21.26
CA ASP A 25 -19.87 -1.22 -21.15
C ASP A 25 -19.11 -0.68 -19.93
N ILE A 26 -19.28 0.61 -19.59
CA ILE A 26 -18.76 1.19 -18.34
C ILE A 26 -19.30 0.43 -17.12
N CYS A 27 -20.63 0.29 -17.01
CA CYS A 27 -21.26 -0.41 -15.89
C CYS A 27 -20.87 -1.90 -15.85
N TYR A 28 -20.71 -2.53 -17.01
CA TYR A 28 -20.30 -3.93 -17.12
C TYR A 28 -18.88 -4.17 -16.60
N GLU A 29 -17.90 -3.42 -17.10
CA GLU A 29 -16.49 -3.61 -16.73
C GLU A 29 -16.25 -3.29 -15.25
N ILE A 30 -16.86 -2.20 -14.74
CA ILE A 30 -16.74 -1.83 -13.33
C ILE A 30 -17.42 -2.86 -12.43
N GLY A 31 -18.64 -3.28 -12.77
CA GLY A 31 -19.31 -4.29 -11.98
C GLY A 31 -18.55 -5.61 -11.97
N LYS A 32 -17.96 -6.02 -13.09
CA LYS A 32 -17.14 -7.24 -13.18
C LYS A 32 -15.91 -7.16 -12.28
N PHE A 33 -15.25 -6.01 -12.26
CA PHE A 33 -14.13 -5.74 -11.36
C PHE A 33 -14.54 -5.88 -9.88
N ILE A 34 -15.68 -5.27 -9.50
CA ILE A 34 -16.22 -5.36 -8.14
C ILE A 34 -16.56 -6.81 -7.76
N GLU A 35 -17.21 -7.57 -8.65
CA GLU A 35 -17.54 -8.98 -8.38
C GLU A 35 -16.29 -9.82 -8.14
N ASN A 36 -15.24 -9.62 -8.95
CA ASN A 36 -13.98 -10.34 -8.81
C ASN A 36 -13.31 -10.01 -7.47
N ILE A 37 -13.10 -8.72 -7.17
CA ILE A 37 -12.43 -8.30 -5.92
C ILE A 37 -13.18 -8.79 -4.70
N THR A 38 -14.51 -8.61 -4.68
CA THR A 38 -15.31 -8.97 -3.51
C THR A 38 -15.29 -10.48 -3.30
N SER A 39 -15.30 -11.27 -4.38
CA SER A 39 -15.19 -12.73 -4.31
C SER A 39 -13.81 -13.21 -3.87
N ASP A 40 -12.73 -12.58 -4.36
CA ASP A 40 -11.36 -12.91 -3.97
C ASP A 40 -11.14 -12.65 -2.48
N ILE A 41 -11.58 -11.48 -1.97
CA ILE A 41 -11.44 -11.15 -0.54
C ILE A 41 -12.31 -12.08 0.31
N TYR A 42 -13.50 -12.44 -0.17
CA TYR A 42 -14.33 -13.45 0.50
C TYR A 42 -13.60 -14.80 0.60
N TYR A 43 -12.98 -15.25 -0.50
CA TYR A 43 -12.23 -16.50 -0.54
C TYR A 43 -11.03 -16.45 0.41
N ASP A 44 -10.24 -15.39 0.38
CA ASP A 44 -9.08 -15.20 1.26
C ASP A 44 -9.45 -15.25 2.76
N ASN A 45 -10.68 -14.84 3.11
CA ASN A 45 -11.15 -14.83 4.51
C ASN A 45 -11.86 -16.12 4.93
N THR A 46 -12.42 -16.89 3.99
CA THR A 46 -13.28 -18.06 4.31
C THR A 46 -12.73 -19.38 3.79
N ASN A 47 -11.71 -19.34 2.93
CA ASN A 47 -11.21 -20.47 2.14
C ASN A 47 -12.33 -21.18 1.34
N SER A 48 -13.37 -20.45 0.94
CA SER A 48 -14.52 -20.98 0.22
C SER A 48 -15.05 -19.99 -0.80
N GLN A 49 -15.63 -20.49 -1.90
CA GLN A 49 -16.21 -19.61 -2.93
C GLN A 49 -17.57 -19.06 -2.48
N PRO A 50 -17.86 -17.77 -2.71
CA PRO A 50 -19.17 -17.21 -2.39
C PRO A 50 -20.22 -17.79 -3.33
N LYS A 51 -21.47 -17.92 -2.86
CA LYS A 51 -22.59 -18.40 -3.70
C LYS A 51 -22.86 -17.48 -4.89
N ASN A 52 -22.65 -16.18 -4.70
CA ASN A 52 -22.78 -15.13 -5.70
C ASN A 52 -22.12 -13.84 -5.17
N ALA A 53 -21.93 -12.86 -6.05
CA ALA A 53 -21.33 -11.58 -5.69
C ALA A 53 -22.06 -10.84 -4.57
N LYS A 54 -23.40 -10.93 -4.51
CA LYS A 54 -24.19 -10.34 -3.41
C LYS A 54 -23.73 -10.90 -2.06
N THR A 55 -23.53 -12.22 -1.97
CA THR A 55 -23.08 -12.89 -0.74
C THR A 55 -21.69 -12.41 -0.32
N ALA A 56 -20.79 -12.19 -1.30
CA ALA A 56 -19.45 -11.67 -1.04
C ALA A 56 -19.49 -10.23 -0.51
N ILE A 57 -20.28 -9.36 -1.13
CA ILE A 57 -20.47 -7.96 -0.68
C ILE A 57 -21.09 -7.92 0.72
N ASP A 58 -22.17 -8.68 0.95
CA ASP A 58 -22.83 -8.74 2.27
C ASP A 58 -21.87 -9.22 3.37
N PHE A 59 -21.01 -10.20 3.06
CA PHE A 59 -19.97 -10.64 3.98
C PHE A 59 -18.99 -9.51 4.35
N LEU A 60 -18.48 -8.78 3.35
CA LEU A 60 -17.54 -7.68 3.56
C LEU A 60 -18.15 -6.58 4.45
N ILE A 61 -19.44 -6.26 4.24
CA ILE A 61 -20.18 -5.30 5.07
C ILE A 61 -20.33 -5.83 6.49
N ASN A 62 -20.78 -7.07 6.66
CA ASN A 62 -21.06 -7.68 7.96
C ASN A 62 -19.80 -7.92 8.80
N LYS A 63 -18.65 -8.08 8.14
CA LYS A 63 -17.33 -8.21 8.78
C LYS A 63 -16.61 -6.89 8.95
N GLU A 64 -17.24 -5.77 8.59
CA GLU A 64 -16.67 -4.42 8.69
C GLU A 64 -15.35 -4.29 7.92
N ILE A 65 -15.16 -5.10 6.87
CA ILE A 65 -14.00 -5.04 5.98
C ILE A 65 -14.13 -3.83 5.03
N ILE A 66 -15.37 -3.51 4.66
CA ILE A 66 -15.74 -2.27 3.94
C ILE A 66 -16.71 -1.46 4.76
N SER A 67 -16.69 -0.14 4.55
CA SER A 67 -17.72 0.73 5.11
C SER A 67 -19.09 0.41 4.50
N ARG A 68 -20.16 0.53 5.30
CA ARG A 68 -21.54 0.34 4.81
C ARG A 68 -21.86 1.22 3.60
N PRO A 69 -21.49 2.53 3.56
CA PRO A 69 -21.72 3.36 2.38
C PRO A 69 -21.08 2.81 1.11
N LEU A 70 -19.81 2.38 1.17
CA LEU A 70 -19.15 1.78 0.01
C LEU A 70 -19.83 0.47 -0.39
N GLY A 71 -20.12 -0.41 0.58
CA GLY A 71 -20.81 -1.68 0.32
C GLY A 71 -22.15 -1.55 -0.38
N PHE A 72 -22.96 -0.54 -0.04
CA PHE A 72 -24.21 -0.28 -0.77
C PHE A 72 -23.97 0.19 -2.21
N LYS A 73 -22.94 1.00 -2.46
CA LYS A 73 -22.55 1.40 -3.81
C LYS A 73 -22.08 0.19 -4.64
N LEU A 74 -21.32 -0.73 -4.04
CA LEU A 74 -20.93 -1.98 -4.69
C LEU A 74 -22.15 -2.81 -5.14
N HIS A 75 -23.18 -2.90 -4.30
CA HIS A 75 -24.45 -3.56 -4.67
C HIS A 75 -25.13 -2.88 -5.85
N VAL A 76 -25.19 -1.55 -5.87
CA VAL A 76 -25.79 -0.80 -7.00
C VAL A 76 -25.07 -1.11 -8.30
N VAL A 77 -23.74 -1.02 -8.33
CA VAL A 77 -22.96 -1.29 -9.54
C VAL A 77 -23.09 -2.76 -9.96
N ARG A 78 -23.16 -3.69 -9.00
CA ARG A 78 -23.44 -5.10 -9.26
C ARG A 78 -24.80 -5.29 -9.95
N GLU A 79 -25.84 -4.56 -9.55
CA GLU A 79 -27.13 -4.62 -10.26
C GLU A 79 -27.08 -4.00 -11.66
N LEU A 80 -26.39 -2.87 -11.84
CA LEU A 80 -26.20 -2.26 -13.16
C LEU A 80 -25.49 -3.22 -14.12
N ARG A 81 -24.49 -3.96 -13.65
CA ARG A 81 -23.89 -5.04 -14.44
C ARG A 81 -24.88 -6.14 -14.80
N ASN A 82 -25.72 -6.59 -13.86
CA ASN A 82 -26.72 -7.62 -14.13
C ASN A 82 -27.71 -7.18 -15.20
N VAL A 83 -28.06 -5.89 -15.24
CA VAL A 83 -28.89 -5.33 -16.31
C VAL A 83 -28.27 -5.59 -17.68
N VAL A 84 -26.97 -5.32 -17.83
CA VAL A 84 -26.22 -5.59 -19.08
C VAL A 84 -26.12 -7.08 -19.36
N VAL A 85 -25.65 -7.88 -18.38
CA VAL A 85 -25.38 -9.31 -18.56
C VAL A 85 -26.64 -10.11 -18.90
N HIS A 86 -27.78 -9.74 -18.33
CA HIS A 86 -29.03 -10.47 -18.49
C HIS A 86 -30.02 -9.77 -19.44
N ASN A 87 -29.62 -8.70 -20.13
CA ASN A 87 -30.48 -7.90 -21.00
C ASN A 87 -31.80 -7.51 -20.33
N LEU A 88 -31.72 -7.03 -19.08
CA LEU A 88 -32.91 -6.63 -18.31
C LEU A 88 -33.51 -5.35 -18.91
N PRO A 89 -34.83 -5.11 -18.76
CA PRO A 89 -35.53 -3.99 -19.42
C PRO A 89 -35.16 -2.59 -18.90
N TYR A 90 -34.19 -2.47 -18.00
CA TYR A 90 -33.72 -1.19 -17.48
C TYR A 90 -32.72 -0.56 -18.44
N LYS A 91 -32.93 0.70 -18.81
CA LYS A 91 -32.02 1.43 -19.69
C LYS A 91 -30.95 2.15 -18.88
N ILE A 92 -29.69 1.75 -19.05
CA ILE A 92 -28.55 2.40 -18.39
C ILE A 92 -28.38 3.82 -18.92
N THR A 93 -28.24 4.75 -17.98
CA THR A 93 -28.10 6.19 -18.23
C THR A 93 -26.68 6.69 -17.95
N LEU A 94 -26.42 7.93 -18.33
CA LEU A 94 -25.18 8.63 -17.96
C LEU A 94 -25.00 8.72 -16.43
N ILE A 95 -26.09 8.86 -15.67
CA ILE A 95 -26.03 8.96 -14.21
C ILE A 95 -25.55 7.62 -13.61
N ASP A 96 -26.01 6.51 -14.16
CA ASP A 96 -25.60 5.16 -13.73
C ASP A 96 -24.12 4.91 -14.01
N ALA A 97 -23.65 5.32 -15.20
CA ALA A 97 -22.24 5.24 -15.57
C ALA A 97 -21.36 6.09 -14.65
N ARG A 98 -21.79 7.30 -14.30
CA ARG A 98 -21.08 8.17 -13.35
C ARG A 98 -21.02 7.56 -11.95
N ALA A 99 -22.15 7.09 -11.44
CA ALA A 99 -22.18 6.43 -10.14
C ALA A 99 -21.26 5.19 -10.11
N SER A 100 -21.18 4.47 -11.23
CA SER A 100 -20.26 3.33 -11.38
C SER A 100 -18.80 3.78 -11.36
N VAL A 101 -18.43 4.82 -12.12
CA VAL A 101 -17.06 5.38 -12.11
C VAL A 101 -16.67 5.92 -10.72
N ASP A 102 -17.57 6.62 -10.04
CA ASP A 102 -17.33 7.09 -8.67
C ASP A 102 -17.10 5.92 -7.70
N THR A 103 -17.84 4.83 -7.89
CA THR A 103 -17.70 3.61 -7.10
C THR A 103 -16.39 2.89 -7.42
N LEU A 104 -15.96 2.85 -8.69
CA LEU A 104 -14.65 2.33 -9.10
C LEU A 104 -13.53 3.07 -8.37
N ASN A 105 -13.53 4.40 -8.43
CA ASN A 105 -12.50 5.24 -7.81
C ASN A 105 -12.44 5.01 -6.29
N GLN A 106 -13.58 5.00 -5.61
CA GLN A 106 -13.64 4.71 -4.16
C GLN A 106 -13.22 3.28 -3.82
N THR A 107 -13.51 2.32 -4.70
CA THR A 107 -13.09 0.92 -4.52
C THR A 107 -11.57 0.82 -4.65
N ILE A 108 -10.98 1.43 -5.68
CA ILE A 108 -9.52 1.50 -5.86
C ILE A 108 -8.87 2.15 -4.63
N GLU A 109 -9.39 3.29 -4.17
CA GLU A 109 -8.89 3.98 -2.98
C GLU A 109 -8.92 3.07 -1.74
N TRP A 110 -10.06 2.43 -1.47
CA TRP A 110 -10.19 1.51 -0.33
C TRP A 110 -9.18 0.37 -0.41
N LEU A 111 -8.98 -0.19 -1.60
CA LEU A 111 -8.02 -1.29 -1.82
C LEU A 111 -6.58 -0.85 -1.64
N HIS A 112 -6.23 0.36 -2.11
CA HIS A 112 -4.93 0.97 -1.90
C HIS A 112 -4.69 1.24 -0.41
N GLN A 113 -5.65 1.82 0.30
CA GLN A 113 -5.57 2.04 1.74
C GLN A 113 -5.38 0.72 2.51
N GLY A 114 -6.12 -0.33 2.14
CA GLY A 114 -5.96 -1.67 2.73
C GLY A 114 -4.57 -2.26 2.47
N TYR A 115 -4.05 -2.15 1.25
CA TYR A 115 -2.69 -2.56 0.90
C TYR A 115 -1.63 -1.79 1.68
N LEU A 116 -1.73 -0.45 1.69
CA LEU A 116 -0.80 0.43 2.41
C LEU A 116 -0.80 0.09 3.90
N ALA A 117 -1.97 -0.14 4.51
CA ALA A 117 -2.07 -0.50 5.92
C ALA A 117 -1.43 -1.85 6.23
N GLN A 118 -1.66 -2.87 5.39
CA GLN A 118 -1.06 -4.19 5.58
C GLN A 118 0.48 -4.13 5.46
N LYS A 119 1.00 -3.45 4.44
CA LYS A 119 2.43 -3.28 4.22
C LYS A 119 3.06 -2.48 5.36
N TRP A 120 2.41 -1.40 5.78
CA TRP A 120 2.85 -0.58 6.90
C TRP A 120 2.95 -1.38 8.19
N TYR A 121 1.94 -2.18 8.52
CA TYR A 121 1.95 -3.06 9.68
C TYR A 121 3.16 -4.02 9.68
N LEU A 122 3.46 -4.64 8.53
CA LEU A 122 4.61 -5.54 8.41
C LEU A 122 5.94 -4.81 8.58
N ILE A 123 6.08 -3.62 8.01
CA ILE A 123 7.28 -2.77 8.15
C ILE A 123 7.50 -2.42 9.63
N VAL A 124 6.47 -1.90 10.31
CA VAL A 124 6.55 -1.53 11.73
C VAL A 124 6.89 -2.74 12.59
N LYS A 125 6.24 -3.89 12.35
CA LYS A 125 6.52 -5.12 13.09
C LYS A 125 7.99 -5.56 12.95
N ARG A 126 8.53 -5.58 11.73
CA ARG A 126 9.94 -5.93 11.48
C ARG A 126 10.89 -4.95 12.14
N PHE A 127 10.58 -3.66 12.07
CA PHE A 127 11.36 -2.62 12.74
C PHE A 127 11.35 -2.84 14.26
N ASP A 128 10.18 -3.05 14.88
CA ASP A 128 10.03 -3.32 16.31
C ASP A 128 10.82 -4.56 16.77
N GLU A 129 10.78 -5.63 15.98
CA GLU A 129 11.51 -6.88 16.26
C GLU A 129 13.03 -6.67 16.21
N ALA A 130 13.52 -5.93 15.21
CA ALA A 130 14.94 -5.60 15.08
C ALA A 130 15.41 -4.62 16.16
N GLU A 131 14.61 -3.60 16.48
CA GLU A 131 14.88 -2.64 17.54
C GLU A 131 15.01 -3.34 18.91
N LYS A 132 14.08 -4.24 19.24
CA LYS A 132 14.17 -5.06 20.47
C LYS A 132 15.45 -5.88 20.54
N LEU A 133 15.89 -6.44 19.41
CA LEU A 133 17.13 -7.20 19.35
C LEU A 133 18.33 -6.28 19.62
N LEU A 134 18.39 -5.13 18.95
CA LEU A 134 19.47 -4.15 19.14
C LEU A 134 19.56 -3.59 20.57
N LEU A 135 18.42 -3.44 21.25
CA LEU A 135 18.32 -2.93 22.62
C LEU A 135 18.46 -4.01 23.69
N SER A 136 18.64 -5.29 23.32
CA SER A 136 18.74 -6.36 24.29
C SER A 136 20.10 -6.38 25.00
N ASP A 137 20.11 -6.85 26.25
CA ASP A 137 21.33 -6.96 27.04
C ASP A 137 22.15 -8.18 26.60
N TYR A 138 23.37 -7.92 26.10
CA TYR A 138 24.31 -8.93 25.62
C TYR A 138 25.52 -9.12 26.52
N SER A 139 25.53 -8.51 27.71
CA SER A 139 26.66 -8.47 28.64
C SER A 139 27.33 -9.82 28.93
N ASN A 140 26.59 -10.94 28.81
CA ASN A 140 27.07 -12.29 29.09
C ASN A 140 27.09 -13.23 27.87
N SER A 141 27.00 -12.73 26.65
CA SER A 141 26.93 -13.60 25.46
C SER A 141 28.19 -13.56 24.59
N ASP A 142 28.48 -14.68 23.93
CA ASP A 142 29.64 -14.86 23.05
C ASP A 142 29.54 -13.93 21.82
N GLU A 143 30.55 -13.09 21.63
CA GLU A 143 30.61 -12.09 20.57
C GLU A 143 30.44 -12.72 19.18
N ASN A 144 31.00 -13.91 18.95
CA ASN A 144 30.88 -14.61 17.67
C ASN A 144 29.45 -15.05 17.36
N GLN A 145 28.62 -15.25 18.38
CA GLN A 145 27.21 -15.65 18.25
C GLN A 145 26.27 -14.45 18.15
N ILE A 146 26.61 -13.33 18.80
CA ILE A 146 25.80 -12.10 18.79
C ILE A 146 26.03 -11.29 17.52
N HIS A 147 27.28 -11.20 17.06
CA HIS A 147 27.65 -10.30 15.97
C HIS A 147 26.83 -10.51 14.67
N PRO A 148 26.56 -11.74 14.21
CA PRO A 148 25.66 -11.96 13.07
C PRO A 148 24.22 -11.49 13.31
N LYS A 149 23.70 -11.65 14.54
CA LYS A 149 22.33 -11.23 14.90
C LYS A 149 22.20 -9.71 14.88
N ILE A 150 23.18 -9.00 15.43
CA ILE A 150 23.23 -7.53 15.40
C ILE A 150 23.34 -7.01 13.96
N ASN A 151 24.24 -7.57 13.16
CA ASN A 151 24.34 -7.20 11.75
C ASN A 151 23.01 -7.40 11.00
N ASN A 152 22.34 -8.54 11.24
CA ASN A 152 21.04 -8.81 10.65
C ASN A 152 19.98 -7.80 11.10
N ALA A 153 19.93 -7.45 12.38
CA ALA A 153 18.99 -6.44 12.87
C ALA A 153 19.24 -5.05 12.26
N ILE A 154 20.51 -4.64 12.09
CA ILE A 154 20.84 -3.39 11.40
C ILE A 154 20.33 -3.41 9.96
N ILE A 155 20.50 -4.53 9.25
CA ILE A 155 19.99 -4.70 7.88
C ILE A 155 18.45 -4.62 7.88
N ILE A 156 17.76 -5.27 8.82
CA ILE A 156 16.30 -5.22 8.92
C ILE A 156 15.81 -3.80 9.18
N VAL A 157 16.45 -3.04 10.08
CA VAL A 157 16.09 -1.63 10.33
C VAL A 157 16.27 -0.80 9.06
N TYR A 158 17.38 -0.96 8.35
CA TYR A 158 17.61 -0.26 7.07
C TYR A 158 16.56 -0.62 6.02
N SER A 159 16.32 -1.92 5.81
CA SER A 159 15.32 -2.41 4.85
C SER A 159 13.91 -1.92 5.19
N ALA A 160 13.54 -1.89 6.46
CA ALA A 160 12.24 -1.37 6.89
C ALA A 160 12.06 0.11 6.52
N LEU A 161 13.10 0.94 6.67
CA LEU A 161 13.05 2.36 6.27
C LEU A 161 13.02 2.55 4.75
N GLU A 162 13.75 1.73 4.01
CA GLU A 162 13.72 1.73 2.54
C GLU A 162 12.36 1.27 1.98
N GLU A 163 11.77 0.24 2.59
CA GLU A 163 10.41 -0.23 2.29
C GLU A 163 9.38 0.86 2.65
N ALA A 164 9.52 1.52 3.81
CA ALA A 164 8.66 2.63 4.24
C ALA A 164 8.72 3.81 3.25
N LEU A 165 9.92 4.16 2.79
CA LEU A 165 10.13 5.21 1.79
C LEU A 165 9.41 4.89 0.48
N SER A 166 9.57 3.65 0.02
CA SER A 166 8.91 3.16 -1.18
C SER A 166 7.38 3.18 -1.03
N LEU A 167 6.87 2.75 0.13
CA LEU A 167 5.44 2.72 0.43
C LEU A 167 4.84 4.13 0.52
N LYS A 168 5.55 5.09 1.11
CA LYS A 168 5.14 6.50 1.14
C LYS A 168 5.09 7.11 -0.25
N LYS A 169 6.02 6.76 -1.14
CA LYS A 169 5.97 7.18 -2.55
C LYS A 169 4.80 6.59 -3.31
N ILE A 170 4.50 5.31 -3.11
CA ILE A 170 3.33 4.65 -3.71
C ILE A 170 2.06 5.39 -3.30
N ASN A 171 1.91 5.71 -2.01
CA ASN A 171 0.78 6.49 -1.51
C ASN A 171 0.66 7.85 -2.22
N LEU A 172 1.78 8.53 -2.46
CA LEU A 172 1.79 9.83 -3.16
C LEU A 172 1.76 9.71 -4.69
N SER A 173 1.70 8.48 -5.23
CA SER A 173 1.78 8.19 -6.65
C SER A 173 2.99 8.82 -7.35
N LEU A 174 4.10 8.92 -6.62
CA LEU A 174 5.34 9.49 -7.12
C LEU A 174 6.09 8.43 -7.93
N GLN A 175 6.25 8.70 -9.22
CA GLN A 175 7.12 7.89 -10.08
C GLN A 175 8.59 8.13 -9.72
N SER A 176 9.35 7.06 -9.53
CA SER A 176 10.81 7.09 -9.57
C SER A 176 11.30 6.21 -10.69
N ASN A 177 12.45 6.53 -11.28
CA ASN A 177 13.19 5.52 -12.02
C ASN A 177 13.69 4.46 -11.02
N ASP A 178 13.53 3.18 -11.35
CA ASP A 178 13.96 2.03 -10.52
C ASP A 178 15.47 2.01 -10.20
N CYS A 179 16.25 2.93 -10.77
CA CYS A 179 17.69 3.08 -10.58
C CYS A 179 18.10 4.27 -9.69
N GLU A 180 17.16 4.99 -9.06
CA GLU A 180 17.48 6.14 -8.21
C GLU A 180 17.97 5.71 -6.81
N ASN A 181 19.07 6.32 -6.36
CA ASN A 181 19.63 6.15 -5.02
C ASN A 181 18.58 6.51 -3.94
N ILE A 182 18.62 5.83 -2.78
CA ILE A 182 17.73 6.10 -1.64
C ILE A 182 17.66 7.59 -1.26
N PHE A 183 18.78 8.32 -1.37
CA PHE A 183 18.79 9.76 -1.07
C PHE A 183 18.12 10.62 -2.15
N SER A 184 18.11 10.19 -3.41
CA SER A 184 17.30 10.83 -4.46
C SER A 184 15.81 10.69 -4.16
N ASN A 185 15.39 9.53 -3.63
CA ASN A 185 14.02 9.32 -3.17
C ASN A 185 13.66 10.17 -1.93
N VAL A 186 14.61 10.37 -1.00
CA VAL A 186 14.44 11.29 0.14
C VAL A 186 14.28 12.74 -0.33
N GLU A 187 15.09 13.18 -1.30
CA GLU A 187 14.97 14.51 -1.89
C GLU A 187 13.66 14.71 -2.64
N LEU A 188 13.18 13.67 -3.33
CA LEU A 188 11.88 13.69 -3.99
C LEU A 188 10.73 13.91 -3.00
N LEU A 189 10.75 13.22 -1.86
CA LEU A 189 9.75 13.44 -0.80
C LEU A 189 9.88 14.84 -0.17
N ALA A 190 11.09 15.35 0.01
CA ALA A 190 11.31 16.69 0.54
C ALA A 190 10.72 17.78 -0.37
N LYS A 191 10.76 17.59 -1.70
CA LYS A 191 10.07 18.48 -2.67
C LYS A 191 8.55 18.49 -2.51
N HIS A 192 7.98 17.45 -1.90
CA HIS A 192 6.55 17.33 -1.59
C HIS A 192 6.25 17.61 -0.12
N GLY A 193 7.13 18.33 0.58
CA GLY A 193 6.92 18.77 1.97
C GLY A 193 7.21 17.70 3.04
N ILE A 194 7.67 16.52 2.65
CA ILE A 194 7.93 15.41 3.58
C ILE A 194 9.44 15.30 3.80
N ASN A 195 9.93 15.94 4.86
CA ASN A 195 11.35 15.93 5.18
C ASN A 195 11.70 14.74 6.09
N VAL A 196 12.36 13.75 5.52
CA VAL A 196 12.82 12.53 6.23
C VAL A 196 14.34 12.40 6.24
N ARG A 197 15.06 13.44 5.80
CA ARG A 197 16.52 13.44 5.81
C ARG A 197 17.02 13.51 7.25
N SER A 198 17.84 12.53 7.64
CA SER A 198 18.35 12.39 8.99
C SER A 198 19.81 11.94 8.96
N ASN A 199 20.63 12.57 9.82
CA ASN A 199 22.02 12.16 10.05
C ASN A 199 22.10 10.70 10.55
N SER A 200 21.07 10.23 11.27
CA SER A 200 21.01 8.85 11.74
C SER A 200 20.77 7.87 10.61
N TRP A 201 19.93 8.23 9.63
CA TRP A 201 19.72 7.39 8.45
C TRP A 201 20.95 7.38 7.53
N GLU A 202 21.64 8.50 7.37
CA GLU A 202 22.93 8.55 6.65
C GLU A 202 23.98 7.64 7.31
N LYS A 203 24.10 7.69 8.64
CA LYS A 203 24.98 6.79 9.40
C LYS A 203 24.58 5.32 9.28
N LEU A 204 23.28 5.01 9.37
CA LEU A 204 22.76 3.65 9.19
C LEU A 204 23.09 3.11 7.78
N THR A 205 22.92 3.94 6.75
CA THR A 205 23.24 3.58 5.35
C THR A 205 24.73 3.28 5.19
N SER A 206 25.59 4.12 5.78
CA SER A 206 27.04 3.89 5.81
C SER A 206 27.39 2.58 6.54
N MET A 207 26.78 2.31 7.70
CA MET A 207 26.98 1.06 8.44
C MET A 207 26.58 -0.15 7.59
N ARG A 208 25.40 -0.11 6.95
CA ARG A 208 24.90 -1.16 6.07
C ARG A 208 25.84 -1.41 4.90
N ASN A 209 26.29 -0.37 4.20
CA ASN A 209 27.19 -0.52 3.06
C ASN A 209 28.54 -1.12 3.47
N ARG A 210 29.11 -0.68 4.60
CA ARG A 210 30.33 -1.27 5.16
C ARG A 210 30.17 -2.75 5.49
N MET A 211 29.02 -3.18 6.03
CA MET A 211 28.75 -4.59 6.30
C MET A 211 28.65 -5.42 5.01
N VAL A 212 27.95 -4.91 4.00
CA VAL A 212 27.81 -5.58 2.70
C VAL A 212 29.18 -5.78 2.04
N HIS A 213 30.09 -4.82 2.20
CA HIS A 213 31.47 -4.90 1.69
C HIS A 213 32.47 -5.57 2.64
N GLY A 214 32.00 -6.28 3.67
CA GLY A 214 32.85 -7.06 4.58
C GLY A 214 33.79 -6.21 5.46
N THR A 215 33.53 -4.90 5.58
CA THR A 215 34.35 -4.00 6.39
C THR A 215 34.00 -4.18 7.87
N ASN A 216 35.02 -4.37 8.72
CA ASN A 216 34.82 -4.43 10.16
C ASN A 216 34.26 -3.09 10.65
N LEU A 217 33.13 -3.15 11.37
CA LEU A 217 32.41 -2.01 11.92
C LEU A 217 32.80 -1.71 13.38
N GLY A 218 33.73 -2.47 13.96
CA GLY A 218 34.07 -2.43 15.39
C GLY A 218 33.44 -3.60 16.15
N ASN A 219 33.72 -3.68 17.46
CA ASN A 219 33.16 -4.70 18.33
C ASN A 219 31.64 -4.52 18.53
N VAL A 220 30.96 -5.54 19.05
CA VAL A 220 29.48 -5.51 19.21
C VAL A 220 29.02 -4.33 20.07
N ASN A 221 29.74 -4.01 21.15
CA ASN A 221 29.35 -2.94 22.08
C ASN A 221 29.38 -1.56 21.43
N THR A 222 30.42 -1.22 20.66
CA THR A 222 30.48 0.06 19.95
C THR A 222 29.40 0.22 18.88
N LYS A 223 28.97 -0.88 18.24
CA LYS A 223 27.81 -0.88 17.33
C LYS A 223 26.52 -0.59 18.07
N ILE A 224 26.26 -1.30 19.16
CA ILE A 224 25.04 -1.17 19.95
C ILE A 224 24.94 0.24 20.54
N GLU A 225 26.02 0.75 21.13
CA GLU A 225 26.07 2.13 21.65
C GLU A 225 25.76 3.14 20.55
N SER A 226 26.40 3.02 19.38
CA SER A 226 26.12 3.89 18.25
C SER A 226 24.64 3.82 17.84
N LEU A 227 24.07 2.61 17.74
CA LEU A 227 22.68 2.39 17.32
C LEU A 227 21.67 2.90 18.34
N ASN A 228 21.94 2.80 19.63
CA ASN A 228 21.08 3.35 20.69
C ASN A 228 20.86 4.86 20.52
N PHE A 229 21.86 5.59 20.04
CA PHE A 229 21.72 7.01 19.71
C PHE A 229 20.97 7.25 18.39
N LEU A 230 21.03 6.32 17.43
CA LEU A 230 20.36 6.48 16.13
C LEU A 230 18.88 6.11 16.17
N LEU A 231 18.51 5.07 16.92
CA LEU A 231 17.18 4.46 16.89
C LEU A 231 16.02 5.44 17.15
N PRO A 232 16.08 6.39 18.12
CA PRO A 232 14.99 7.33 18.33
C PRO A 232 14.71 8.24 17.12
N ASP A 233 15.77 8.68 16.44
CA ASP A 233 15.66 9.50 15.24
C ASP A 233 15.19 8.67 14.04
N LEU A 234 15.70 7.44 13.87
CA LEU A 234 15.22 6.49 12.86
C LEU A 234 13.73 6.14 13.07
N ARG A 235 13.28 6.04 14.33
CA ARG A 235 11.86 5.85 14.65
C ARG A 235 11.00 7.04 14.26
N THR A 236 11.55 8.25 14.38
CA THR A 236 10.89 9.48 13.97
C THR A 236 10.77 9.52 12.45
N VAL A 237 11.85 9.22 11.73
CA VAL A 237 11.84 9.03 10.27
C VAL A 237 10.78 8.00 9.85
N LEU A 238 10.74 6.83 10.50
CA LEU A 238 9.74 5.81 10.22
C LEU A 238 8.33 6.39 10.38
N LYS A 239 8.02 7.04 11.52
CA LYS A 239 6.71 7.67 11.74
C LYS A 239 6.34 8.67 10.63
N THR A 240 7.26 9.53 10.22
CA THR A 240 7.03 10.50 9.13
C THR A 240 6.74 9.82 7.78
N LEU A 241 7.28 8.62 7.57
CA LEU A 241 7.03 7.80 6.38
C LEU A 241 5.71 7.01 6.43
N ASN A 242 4.92 7.12 7.50
CA ASN A 242 3.62 6.45 7.59
C ASN A 242 2.73 6.86 6.39
N PRO A 243 2.34 5.93 5.50
CA PRO A 243 1.49 6.26 4.36
C PRO A 243 0.03 6.51 4.76
N LEU A 244 -0.37 6.20 5.99
CA LEU A 244 -1.75 6.36 6.45
C LEU A 244 -2.04 7.69 7.14
N ASP A 245 -1.04 8.55 7.35
CA ASP A 245 -1.28 9.88 7.93
C ASP A 245 -2.06 10.73 6.92
N LEU A 246 -3.33 10.97 7.27
CA LEU A 246 -4.42 11.57 6.48
C LEU A 246 -4.27 13.08 6.19
N GLU A 247 -3.12 13.69 6.48
CA GLU A 247 -2.93 15.14 6.32
C GLU A 247 -2.57 15.57 4.88
N ILE A 248 -2.53 14.65 3.92
CA ILE A 248 -2.24 14.98 2.52
C ILE A 248 -3.54 14.86 1.72
N GLU A 249 -4.12 16.02 1.39
CA GLU A 249 -5.43 16.15 0.71
C GLU A 249 -5.51 15.56 -0.71
N GLU A 250 -4.43 15.03 -1.29
CA GLU A 250 -4.45 14.45 -2.63
C GLU A 250 -3.61 13.17 -2.71
N ILE A 251 -4.24 12.02 -2.45
CA ILE A 251 -3.75 10.73 -2.91
C ILE A 251 -4.15 10.61 -4.39
N SER A 252 -3.16 10.67 -5.29
CA SER A 252 -3.36 10.64 -6.76
C SER A 252 -3.38 9.20 -7.30
N TYR A 253 -4.29 8.34 -6.84
CA TYR A 253 -4.57 7.09 -7.56
C TYR A 253 -5.21 7.38 -8.93
N ALA A 254 -5.19 6.41 -9.85
CA ALA A 254 -5.78 6.55 -11.18
C ALA A 254 -7.29 6.85 -11.05
N LYS A 255 -7.66 8.13 -11.18
CA LYS A 255 -9.04 8.59 -11.13
C LYS A 255 -9.57 8.68 -12.54
N VAL A 256 -10.61 7.92 -12.81
CA VAL A 256 -11.37 8.05 -14.05
C VAL A 256 -12.50 9.06 -13.81
N SER A 257 -12.75 9.92 -14.79
CA SER A 257 -13.88 10.85 -14.74
C SER A 257 -14.60 10.87 -16.10
N ILE A 258 -15.90 11.16 -16.06
CA ILE A 258 -16.71 11.36 -17.28
C ILE A 258 -16.91 12.86 -17.44
N ASP A 259 -16.07 13.49 -18.27
CA ASP A 259 -16.17 14.93 -18.57
C ASP A 259 -17.46 15.28 -19.31
N VAL A 260 -18.03 16.43 -18.96
CA VAL A 260 -19.18 17.01 -19.66
C VAL A 260 -18.67 17.74 -20.89
N VAL A 261 -18.91 17.20 -22.08
CA VAL A 261 -18.89 17.97 -23.33
C VAL A 261 -20.32 18.31 -23.71
#